data_AF-A0A8X8A5P2-F1
#
_entry.id   AF-A0A8X8A5P2-F1
#
_cell.length_a   1.000
_cell.length_b   1.000
_cell.length_c   1.000
_cell.angle_alpha   90.00
_cell.angle_beta   90.00
_cell.angle_gamma   90.00
#
_symmetry.space_group_name_H-M   'P 1'
#
loop_
_entity.id
_entity.type
_entity.pdbx_description
1 polymer ?
#
loop_
_entity_poly.entity_id
_entity_poly.type
_entity_poly.pdbx_seq_one_letter_code
_entity_poly.pdbx_strand_id
1 'polypeptide(L)'
;MILSPAKLGADVVVHSISKYINGEADIIAGAVCWPADIVDQMRDHHQGPLMLLGPTMNPKLAFEMSGRIPPLCMRMKKHCKRVMEFTITTPYHQCFIIA
;
A
#
# COMPACT_ATOMS: atom_id res chain seq x y z
N MET A 1 -8.91 11.22 2.08
CA MET A 1 -7.68 11.83 2.64
C MET A 1 -6.54 10.87 2.35
N ILE A 2 -5.44 11.32 1.73
CA ILE A 2 -4.22 10.52 1.53
C ILE A 2 -3.17 11.14 2.44
N LEU A 3 -2.60 10.34 3.33
CA LEU A 3 -1.54 10.75 4.24
C LEU A 3 -0.17 10.41 3.66
N SER A 4 0.81 11.27 3.90
CA SER A 4 2.21 11.01 3.55
C SER A 4 3.02 11.01 4.84
N PRO A 5 3.19 9.86 5.52
CA PRO A 5 3.89 9.79 6.81
C PRO A 5 5.32 10.32 6.74
N ALA A 6 6.01 10.14 5.60
CA ALA A 6 7.33 10.72 5.37
C ALA A 6 7.35 12.26 5.49
N LYS A 7 6.28 12.95 5.10
CA LYS A 7 6.16 14.41 5.29
C LYS A 7 5.85 14.81 6.74
N LEU A 8 5.46 13.85 7.56
CA LEU A 8 5.16 14.01 8.99
C LEU A 8 6.35 13.60 9.88
N GLY A 9 7.51 13.28 9.30
CA GLY A 9 8.72 12.90 10.03
C GLY A 9 8.89 11.41 10.27
N ALA A 10 8.16 10.53 9.57
CA ALA A 10 8.42 9.10 9.65
C ALA A 10 9.69 8.71 8.86
N ASP A 11 10.63 8.02 9.52
CA ASP A 11 11.85 7.51 8.87
C ASP A 11 11.56 6.34 7.93
N VAL A 12 10.58 5.50 8.27
CA VAL A 12 10.17 4.30 7.53
C VAL A 12 8.68 4.35 7.26
N VAL A 13 8.28 4.02 6.04
CA VAL A 13 6.87 3.78 5.72
C VAL A 13 6.72 2.41 5.08
N VAL A 14 5.90 1.54 5.69
CA VAL A 14 5.57 0.22 5.15
C VAL A 14 4.13 0.22 4.65
N HIS A 15 3.95 -0.24 3.42
CA HIS A 15 2.66 -0.37 2.77
C HIS A 15 2.35 -1.83 2.43
N SER A 16 1.16 -2.29 2.85
CA SER A 16 0.57 -3.50 2.27
C SER A 16 -0.05 -3.14 0.93
N ILE A 17 0.60 -3.55 -0.15
CA ILE A 17 0.14 -3.26 -1.51
C ILE A 17 -1.17 -3.99 -1.78
N SER A 18 -1.35 -5.19 -1.23
CA SER A 18 -2.54 -6.04 -1.41
C SER A 18 -3.87 -5.38 -1.04
N LYS A 19 -3.83 -4.29 -0.27
CA LYS A 19 -5.02 -3.53 0.16
C LYS A 19 -5.39 -2.47 -0.88
N TYR A 20 -5.53 -1.22 -0.44
CA TYR A 20 -6.00 -0.11 -1.25
C TYR A 20 -5.13 0.20 -2.45
N ILE A 21 -3.81 -0.03 -2.37
CA ILE A 21 -2.89 0.28 -3.48
C ILE A 21 -3.25 -0.62 -4.68
N ASN A 22 -3.35 -1.93 -4.46
CA ASN A 22 -3.82 -2.88 -5.46
C ASN A 22 -5.30 -2.65 -5.83
N GLY A 23 -6.19 -2.74 -4.85
CA GLY A 23 -7.62 -2.47 -5.00
C GLY A 23 -8.47 -3.60 -5.60
N GLU A 24 -7.87 -4.68 -6.09
CA GLU A 24 -8.57 -5.80 -6.74
C GLU A 24 -8.39 -7.17 -6.03
N ALA A 25 -7.77 -7.20 -4.84
CA ALA A 25 -7.60 -8.38 -3.98
C ALA A 25 -6.97 -9.62 -4.64
N ASP A 26 -6.27 -9.44 -5.75
CA ASP A 26 -5.66 -10.49 -6.60
C ASP A 26 -4.12 -10.55 -6.50
N ILE A 27 -3.48 -9.45 -6.07
CA ILE A 27 -2.02 -9.35 -5.91
C ILE A 27 -1.68 -9.27 -4.43
N ILE A 28 -0.77 -10.13 -3.98
CA ILE A 28 -0.15 -10.07 -2.67
C ILE A 28 1.24 -9.44 -2.79
N ALA A 29 1.42 -8.27 -2.19
CA ALA A 29 2.69 -7.57 -2.22
C ALA A 29 2.86 -6.57 -1.06
N GLY A 30 4.11 -6.22 -0.78
CA GLY A 30 4.50 -5.18 0.18
C GLY A 30 5.42 -4.16 -0.47
N ALA A 31 5.39 -2.92 0.02
CA ALA A 31 6.38 -1.88 -0.28
C ALA A 31 6.93 -1.32 1.02
N VAL A 32 8.23 -1.08 1.05
CA VAL A 32 8.91 -0.35 2.11
C VAL A 32 9.54 0.88 1.48
N CYS A 33 9.23 2.05 2.03
CA CYS A 33 9.80 3.33 1.63
C CYS A 33 10.75 3.80 2.72
N TRP A 34 12.00 4.05 2.34
CA TRP A 34 13.12 4.43 3.20
C TRP A 34 14.03 5.42 2.43
N PRO A 35 14.94 6.15 3.11
CA PRO A 35 16.03 6.88 2.46
C PRO A 35 16.86 6.00 1.53
N ALA A 36 17.34 6.60 0.45
CA ALA A 36 17.99 5.90 -0.66
C ALA A 36 19.24 5.12 -0.22
N ASP A 37 20.03 5.69 0.68
CA ASP A 37 21.21 5.06 1.29
C ASP A 37 20.88 3.75 2.00
N ILE A 38 19.75 3.68 2.72
CA ILE A 38 19.32 2.45 3.38
C ILE A 38 18.78 1.43 2.37
N VAL A 39 18.03 1.89 1.37
CA VAL A 39 17.54 1.01 0.29
C VAL A 39 18.70 0.38 -0.48
N ASP A 40 19.77 1.14 -0.74
CA ASP A 40 20.96 0.65 -1.41
C ASP A 40 21.71 -0.39 -0.55
N GLN A 41 21.83 -0.17 0.76
CA GLN A 41 22.39 -1.17 1.69
C GLN A 41 21.54 -2.46 1.70
N MET A 42 20.21 -2.34 1.64
CA MET A 42 19.33 -3.50 1.59
C MET A 42 19.52 -4.34 0.31
N ARG A 43 19.89 -3.69 -0.80
CA ARG A 43 20.12 -4.28 -2.12
C ARG A 43 21.57 -4.74 -2.34
N ASP A 44 22.44 -4.60 -1.33
CA ASP A 44 23.82 -5.07 -1.43
C ASP A 44 23.88 -6.58 -1.72
N HIS A 45 24.80 -6.98 -2.61
CA HIS A 45 24.85 -8.37 -3.10
C HIS A 45 25.47 -9.34 -2.09
N HIS A 46 26.27 -8.83 -1.16
CA HIS A 46 27.03 -9.64 -0.21
C HIS A 46 26.35 -9.71 1.15
N GLN A 47 25.73 -8.62 1.60
CA GLN A 47 25.16 -8.47 2.94
C GLN A 47 23.70 -8.02 2.95
N GLY A 48 23.15 -7.62 1.80
CA GLY A 48 21.81 -7.06 1.70
C GLY A 48 20.72 -8.13 1.87
N PRO A 49 19.78 -7.98 2.82
CA PRO A 49 18.71 -8.95 3.02
C PRO A 49 17.77 -9.09 1.83
N LEU A 50 17.65 -8.10 0.92
CA LEU A 50 16.88 -8.27 -0.31
C LEU A 50 17.49 -9.34 -1.21
N MET A 51 18.83 -9.38 -1.30
CA MET A 51 19.55 -10.34 -2.14
C MET A 51 19.74 -11.69 -1.44
N LEU A 52 19.88 -11.69 -0.10
CA LEU A 52 20.06 -12.92 0.67
C LEU A 52 18.75 -13.68 0.92
N LEU A 53 17.65 -12.98 1.23
CA LEU A 53 16.36 -13.59 1.56
C LEU A 53 15.42 -13.66 0.36
N GLY A 54 15.71 -12.89 -0.70
CA GLY A 54 14.94 -12.89 -1.96
C GLY A 54 13.47 -12.46 -1.89
N PRO A 55 13.01 -11.53 -1.03
CA PRO A 55 11.62 -11.07 -1.05
C PRO A 55 11.37 -10.09 -2.22
N THR A 56 11.58 -10.55 -3.44
CA THR A 56 11.44 -9.76 -4.68
C THR A 56 10.11 -10.02 -5.35
N MET A 57 9.46 -8.96 -5.85
CA MET A 57 8.20 -9.05 -6.58
C MET A 57 8.40 -9.65 -7.98
N ASN A 58 7.44 -10.46 -8.43
CA ASN A 58 7.39 -10.94 -9.81
C ASN A 58 7.23 -9.76 -10.81
N PRO A 59 8.06 -9.66 -11.86
CA PRO A 59 8.01 -8.56 -12.82
C PRO A 59 6.65 -8.42 -13.54
N LYS A 60 5.94 -9.52 -13.77
CA LYS A 60 4.58 -9.49 -14.34
C LYS A 60 3.61 -8.75 -13.42
N LEU A 61 3.64 -9.09 -12.13
CA LEU A 61 2.80 -8.42 -11.12
C LEU A 61 3.19 -6.96 -10.95
N ALA A 62 4.48 -6.64 -11.04
CA ALA A 62 4.96 -5.25 -11.01
C ALA A 62 4.41 -4.44 -12.20
N PHE A 63 4.37 -5.02 -13.40
CA PHE A 63 3.78 -4.38 -14.57
C PHE A 63 2.28 -4.16 -14.42
N GLU A 64 1.52 -5.17 -13.98
CA GLU A 64 0.08 -5.05 -13.72
C GLU A 64 -0.21 -3.97 -12.67
N MET A 65 0.57 -3.93 -11.58
CA MET A 65 0.48 -2.92 -10.55
C MET A 65 0.75 -1.50 -11.06
N SER A 66 1.68 -1.34 -12.02
CA SER A 66 2.00 -0.02 -12.59
C SER A 66 0.79 0.63 -13.26
N GLY A 67 -0.12 -0.16 -13.86
CA GLY A 67 -1.38 0.32 -14.42
C GLY A 67 -2.43 0.70 -13.38
N ARG A 68 -2.33 0.18 -12.14
CA ARG A 68 -3.31 0.38 -11.06
C ARG A 68 -3.01 1.57 -10.15
N ILE A 69 -1.77 2.06 -10.15
CA ILE A 69 -1.34 3.20 -9.34
C ILE A 69 -1.96 4.53 -9.82
N PRO A 70 -1.96 4.90 -11.12
CA PRO A 70 -2.54 6.16 -11.57
C PRO A 70 -4.01 6.40 -11.14
N PRO A 71 -4.94 5.42 -11.25
CA PRO A 71 -6.33 5.63 -10.83
C PRO A 71 -6.54 5.55 -9.31
N LEU A 72 -5.51 5.27 -8.50
CA LEU A 72 -5.62 5.10 -7.04
C LEU A 72 -6.30 6.28 -6.35
N CYS A 73 -5.96 7.51 -6.75
CA CYS A 73 -6.53 8.72 -6.16
C CYS A 73 -8.06 8.79 -6.36
N MET A 74 -8.55 8.40 -7.53
CA MET A 74 -9.98 8.37 -7.84
C MET A 74 -10.69 7.27 -7.02
N ARG A 75 -10.10 6.09 -6.92
CA ARG A 75 -10.62 4.98 -6.10
C ARG A 75 -10.74 5.40 -4.63
N MET A 76 -9.71 6.03 -4.07
CA MET A 76 -9.71 6.46 -2.68
C MET A 76 -10.76 7.54 -2.39
N LYS A 77 -10.92 8.53 -3.28
CA LYS A 77 -11.98 9.54 -3.16
C LYS A 77 -13.36 8.89 -3.11
N LYS A 78 -13.63 7.92 -3.99
CA LYS A 78 -14.93 7.23 -4.03
C LYS A 78 -15.14 6.34 -2.81
N HIS A 79 -14.10 5.67 -2.32
CA HIS A 79 -14.16 4.86 -1.10
C HIS A 79 -14.52 5.72 0.11
N CYS A 80 -13.83 6.85 0.32
CA CYS A 80 -14.15 7.78 1.40
C CYS A 80 -15.58 8.33 1.31
N LYS A 81 -16.04 8.70 0.10
CA LYS A 81 -17.40 9.22 -0.10
C LYS A 81 -18.46 8.18 0.26
N ARG A 82 -18.31 6.93 -0.20
CA ARG A 82 -19.25 5.84 0.11
C ARG A 82 -19.29 5.52 1.59
N VAL A 83 -18.12 5.48 2.26
CA VAL A 83 -18.05 5.22 3.69
C VAL A 83 -18.78 6.31 4.47
N MET A 84 -18.57 7.59 4.11
CA MET A 84 -19.25 8.70 4.76
C MET A 84 -20.77 8.62 4.61
N GLU A 85 -21.28 8.37 3.39
CA GLU A 85 -22.70 8.17 3.13
C GLU A 85 -23.26 7.01 3.97
N PHE A 86 -22.56 5.88 3.99
CA PHE A 86 -22.96 4.70 4.78
C PHE A 86 -23.04 5.01 6.29
N THR A 87 -22.03 5.66 6.85
CA THR A 87 -22.00 6.03 8.28
C THR A 87 -23.08 7.03 8.67
N ILE A 88 -23.56 7.87 7.76
CA ILE A 88 -24.62 8.85 8.03
C ILE A 88 -26.00 8.17 7.97
N THR A 89 -26.19 7.19 7.08
CA THR A 89 -27.49 6.54 6.87
C THR A 89 -27.75 5.36 7.80
N THR A 90 -26.71 4.73 8.38
CA THR A 90 -26.89 3.69 9.40
C THR A 90 -26.79 4.28 10.81
N PRO A 91 -27.90 4.37 11.58
CA PRO A 91 -27.79 4.68 13.00
C PRO A 91 -26.93 3.60 13.67
N TYR A 92 -26.05 4.02 14.58
CA TYR A 92 -24.94 3.34 15.28
C TYR A 92 -25.15 1.90 15.84
N HIS A 93 -26.26 1.20 15.56
CA HIS A 93 -26.67 0.01 16.29
C HIS A 93 -26.46 -1.35 15.60
N GLN A 94 -26.11 -1.48 14.31
CA GLN A 94 -25.88 -2.82 13.70
C GLN A 94 -24.89 -2.89 12.52
N CYS A 95 -23.76 -2.16 12.54
CA CYS A 95 -22.71 -2.38 11.54
C CYS A 95 -21.62 -3.32 12.09
N PHE A 96 -21.85 -4.63 12.00
CA PHE A 96 -20.83 -5.65 12.20
C PHE A 96 -20.08 -5.84 10.88
N ILE A 97 -18.96 -5.12 10.69
CA ILE A 97 -18.05 -5.35 9.56
C ILE A 97 -17.01 -6.37 10.05
N ILE A 98 -17.19 -7.64 9.68
CA ILE A 98 -16.19 -8.69 9.90
C ILE A 98 -15.27 -8.72 8.67
N ALA A 99 -13.96 -8.76 8.91
CA ALA A 99 -12.94 -9.02 7.91
C ALA A 99 -12.68 -10.52 7.78
#